data_AF-A0A226E5X1-F1
#
_entry.id   AF-A0A226E5X1-F1
#
_cell.length_a   1.000
_cell.length_b   1.000
_cell.length_c   1.000
_cell.angle_alpha   90.00
_cell.angle_beta   90.00
_cell.angle_gamma   90.00
#
_symmetry.space_group_name_H-M   'P 1'
#
loop_
_entity.id
_entity.type
_entity.pdbx_description
1 polymer ?
#
loop_
_entity_poly.entity_id
_entity_poly.type
_entity_poly.pdbx_seq_one_letter_code
_entity_poly.pdbx_strand_id
1 'polypeptide(L)'
;MLKMPLFGKSQKNPAEVVKALKEAVTALERGDKKAEKAQEEVSKQLTNVKGILFGSADTEQQTEILVAQLSQELYNSNLLLLLINNLSKVEFEGKKDVAQIFNNILRRHIGARSPTVEYMCTKPEILFTLISGYEHQDIALNCGTMLRECARIITVGE
;
A
#
# COMPACT_ATOMS: atom_id res chain seq x y z
N MET A 1 -12.63 -16.30 40.25
CA MET A 1 -12.60 -16.79 38.85
C MET A 1 -13.16 -15.69 37.96
N LEU A 2 -12.27 -14.91 37.36
CA LEU A 2 -11.87 -14.99 35.94
C LEU A 2 -12.85 -14.28 34.98
N LYS A 3 -12.47 -13.07 34.58
CA LYS A 3 -12.55 -12.64 33.18
C LYS A 3 -11.19 -12.03 32.83
N MET A 4 -10.27 -12.87 32.38
CA MET A 4 -9.09 -12.42 31.64
C MET A 4 -9.58 -11.97 30.26
N PRO A 5 -9.17 -10.78 29.76
CA PRO A 5 -9.39 -10.45 28.37
C PRO A 5 -8.47 -11.33 27.52
N LEU A 6 -9.05 -12.36 26.92
CA LEU A 6 -8.44 -13.17 25.88
C LEU A 6 -8.55 -12.39 24.56
N PHE A 7 -7.39 -12.07 23.98
CA PHE A 7 -7.19 -11.48 22.64
C PHE A 7 -7.52 -9.98 22.47
N GLY A 8 -6.70 -9.11 23.06
CA GLY A 8 -6.41 -7.84 22.38
C GLY A 8 -5.53 -8.15 21.16
N LYS A 9 -6.05 -8.00 19.94
CA LYS A 9 -5.19 -8.00 18.75
C LYS A 9 -4.18 -6.87 18.94
N SER A 10 -2.90 -7.21 19.13
CA SER A 10 -1.83 -6.22 19.18
C SER A 10 -1.94 -5.36 17.91
N GLN A 11 -2.32 -4.10 18.09
CA GLN A 11 -2.45 -3.13 17.02
C GLN A 11 -1.07 -2.96 16.41
N LYS A 12 -0.87 -3.47 15.19
CA LYS A 12 0.45 -3.47 14.58
C LYS A 12 0.89 -2.04 14.28
N ASN A 13 2.12 -1.71 14.65
CA ASN A 13 2.71 -0.41 14.42
C ASN A 13 2.87 -0.16 12.90
N PRO A 14 2.24 0.88 12.33
CA PRO A 14 2.33 1.17 10.90
C PRO A 14 3.77 1.30 10.37
N ALA A 15 4.67 1.90 11.16
CA ALA A 15 6.07 2.09 10.76
C ALA A 15 6.81 0.75 10.61
N GLU A 16 6.57 -0.19 11.52
CA GLU A 16 7.17 -1.52 11.47
C GLU A 16 6.65 -2.32 10.27
N VAL A 17 5.34 -2.25 10.01
CA VAL A 17 4.71 -2.91 8.87
C VAL A 17 5.27 -2.37 7.54
N VAL A 18 5.37 -1.04 7.39
CA VAL A 18 5.92 -0.41 6.19
C VAL A 18 7.40 -0.75 5.99
N LYS A 19 8.19 -0.71 7.07
CA LYS A 19 9.61 -1.09 7.03
C LYS A 19 9.79 -2.54 6.59
N ALA A 20 9.05 -3.47 7.21
CA ALA A 20 9.11 -4.89 6.88
C ALA A 20 8.67 -5.16 5.43
N LEU A 21 7.60 -4.50 4.97
CA LEU A 21 7.14 -4.63 3.58
C LEU A 21 8.20 -4.11 2.60
N LYS A 22 8.83 -2.97 2.88
CA LYS A 22 9.91 -2.43 2.05
C LYS A 22 11.10 -3.39 1.95
N GLU A 23 11.54 -3.95 3.08
CA GLU A 23 12.63 -4.93 3.12
C GLU A 23 12.28 -6.19 2.32
N ALA A 24 11.05 -6.70 2.45
CA ALA A 24 10.58 -7.88 1.74
C ALA A 24 10.50 -7.65 0.22
N VAL A 25 9.95 -6.50 -0.23
CA VAL A 25 9.89 -6.15 -1.66
C VAL A 25 11.29 -5.94 -2.23
N THR A 26 12.21 -5.34 -1.47
CA THR A 26 13.61 -5.18 -1.88
C THR A 26 14.31 -6.55 -2.02
N ALA A 27 14.04 -7.49 -1.13
CA ALA A 27 14.56 -8.85 -1.23
C ALA A 27 13.97 -9.58 -2.45
N LEU A 28 12.68 -9.40 -2.72
CA LEU A 28 12.02 -9.93 -3.92
C LEU A 28 12.62 -9.33 -5.20
N GLU A 29 12.94 -8.04 -5.19
CA GLU A 29 13.56 -7.34 -6.32
C GLU A 29 14.91 -7.95 -6.70
N ARG A 30 15.75 -8.28 -5.71
CA ARG A 30 17.09 -8.85 -5.90
C ARG A 30 17.08 -10.28 -6.43
N GLY A 31 15.98 -11.01 -6.29
CA GLY A 31 15.87 -12.38 -6.79
C GLY A 31 16.78 -13.38 -6.07
N ASP A 32 17.03 -13.19 -4.77
CA ASP A 32 17.89 -14.07 -3.98
C ASP A 32 17.31 -15.49 -3.83
N LYS A 33 18.14 -16.47 -3.44
CA LYS A 33 17.75 -17.87 -3.12
C LYS A 33 16.61 -18.01 -2.08
N LYS A 34 16.18 -16.89 -1.46
CA LYS A 34 15.10 -16.79 -0.48
C LYS A 34 13.83 -16.12 -1.04
N ALA A 35 13.66 -16.08 -2.37
CA ALA A 35 12.54 -15.43 -3.03
C ALA A 35 11.17 -15.90 -2.50
N GLU A 36 11.01 -17.20 -2.21
CA GLU A 36 9.77 -17.76 -1.63
C GLU A 36 9.46 -17.14 -0.26
N LYS A 37 10.45 -17.08 0.63
CA LYS A 37 10.30 -16.43 1.94
C LYS A 37 10.03 -14.93 1.83
N ALA A 38 10.65 -14.26 0.85
CA ALA A 38 10.38 -12.85 0.57
C ALA A 38 8.93 -12.67 0.09
N GLN A 39 8.45 -13.55 -0.77
CA GLN A 39 7.08 -13.55 -1.28
C GLN A 39 6.07 -13.75 -0.15
N GLU A 40 6.26 -14.75 0.72
CA GLU A 40 5.42 -14.97 1.90
C GLU A 40 5.37 -13.73 2.80
N GLU A 41 6.51 -13.08 3.03
CA GLU A 41 6.57 -11.88 3.87
C GLU A 41 5.88 -10.70 3.19
N VAL A 42 6.01 -10.50 1.87
CA VAL A 42 5.26 -9.49 1.11
C VAL A 42 3.76 -9.70 1.31
N SER A 43 3.24 -10.91 1.09
CA SER A 43 1.81 -11.21 1.20
C SER A 43 1.28 -11.01 2.62
N LYS A 44 2.06 -11.43 3.63
CA LYS A 44 1.74 -11.21 5.04
C LYS A 44 1.71 -9.72 5.38
N GLN A 45 2.65 -8.92 4.89
CA GLN A 45 2.69 -7.49 5.20
C GLN A 45 1.62 -6.70 4.44
N LEU A 46 1.31 -7.04 3.18
CA LEU A 46 0.16 -6.48 2.47
C LEU A 46 -1.15 -6.74 3.23
N THR A 47 -1.32 -7.94 3.79
CA THR A 47 -2.45 -8.26 4.67
C THR A 47 -2.49 -7.39 5.93
N ASN A 48 -1.34 -7.13 6.56
CA ASN A 48 -1.27 -6.22 7.72
C ASN A 48 -1.64 -4.78 7.33
N VAL A 49 -1.15 -4.28 6.18
CA VAL A 49 -1.50 -2.96 5.65
C VAL A 49 -3.01 -2.87 5.41
N LYS A 50 -3.62 -3.86 4.75
CA LYS A 50 -5.08 -3.94 4.59
C LYS A 50 -5.81 -3.96 5.93
N GLY A 51 -5.27 -4.69 6.92
CA GLY A 51 -5.83 -4.72 8.27
C GLY A 51 -5.84 -3.34 8.94
N ILE A 52 -4.87 -2.48 8.64
CA ILE A 52 -4.84 -1.10 9.14
C ILE A 52 -5.82 -0.20 8.35
N LEU A 53 -5.91 -0.36 7.03
CA LEU A 53 -6.75 0.48 6.16
C LEU A 53 -8.25 0.16 6.23
N PHE A 54 -8.59 -1.12 6.39
CA PHE A 54 -9.97 -1.62 6.33
C PHE A 54 -10.43 -2.27 7.63
N GLY A 55 -9.55 -2.41 8.61
CA GLY A 55 -9.90 -2.95 9.91
C GLY A 55 -10.67 -1.93 10.76
N SER A 56 -11.51 -2.44 11.65
CA SER A 56 -12.18 -1.66 12.68
C SER A 56 -11.27 -1.55 13.91
N ALA A 57 -10.74 -0.37 14.21
CA ALA A 57 -10.23 -0.07 15.56
C ALA A 57 -11.42 0.17 16.50
N ASP A 58 -11.16 0.24 17.81
CA ASP A 58 -12.22 0.44 18.82
C ASP A 58 -12.97 1.77 18.62
N THR A 59 -12.35 2.75 17.94
CA THR A 59 -12.95 4.04 17.59
C THR A 59 -12.56 4.52 16.19
N GLU A 60 -13.40 5.38 15.61
CA GLU A 60 -13.15 6.02 14.30
C GLU A 60 -11.90 6.92 14.33
N GLN A 61 -11.71 7.71 15.40
CA GLN A 61 -10.50 8.53 15.60
C GLN A 61 -9.21 7.71 15.62
N GLN A 62 -9.20 6.58 16.31
CA GLN A 62 -8.02 5.70 16.37
C GLN A 62 -7.70 5.09 15.00
N THR A 63 -8.73 4.78 14.22
CA THR A 63 -8.58 4.31 12.84
C THR A 63 -7.94 5.40 11.97
N GLU A 64 -8.44 6.63 12.06
CA GLU A 64 -7.89 7.76 11.30
C GLU A 64 -6.41 8.03 11.65
N ILE A 65 -6.04 7.97 12.93
CA ILE A 65 -4.65 8.15 13.38
C ILE A 65 -3.74 7.07 12.78
N LEU A 66 -4.16 5.81 12.81
CA LEU A 66 -3.38 4.73 12.22
C LEU A 66 -3.20 4.89 10.72
N VAL A 67 -4.27 5.23 10.00
CA VAL A 67 -4.20 5.47 8.55
C VAL A 67 -3.32 6.69 8.24
N ALA A 68 -3.35 7.71 9.10
CA ALA A 68 -2.45 8.86 9.04
C ALA A 68 -0.98 8.45 9.12
N GLN A 69 -0.62 7.70 10.15
CA GLN A 69 0.73 7.21 10.37
C GLN A 69 1.17 6.29 9.22
N LEU A 70 0.33 5.34 8.82
CA LEU A 70 0.60 4.44 7.70
C LEU A 70 0.89 5.21 6.41
N SER A 71 0.03 6.16 6.06
CA SER A 71 0.18 6.96 4.83
C SER A 71 1.49 7.73 4.85
N GLN A 72 1.82 8.37 5.99
CA GLN A 72 3.07 9.11 6.14
C GLN A 72 4.29 8.22 5.92
N GLU A 73 4.29 7.03 6.51
CA GLU A 73 5.37 6.06 6.36
C GLU A 73 5.49 5.54 4.91
N LEU A 74 4.37 5.32 4.22
CA LEU A 74 4.35 4.96 2.79
C LEU A 74 5.04 6.03 1.93
N TYR A 75 4.79 7.31 2.21
CA TYR A 75 5.40 8.43 1.49
C TYR A 75 6.90 8.55 1.79
N ASN A 76 7.27 8.56 3.08
CA ASN A 76 8.66 8.70 3.53
C ASN A 76 9.55 7.58 2.99
N SER A 77 9.01 6.36 2.91
CA SER A 77 9.75 5.18 2.47
C SER A 77 9.78 4.99 0.96
N ASN A 78 9.00 5.78 0.20
CA ASN A 78 8.73 5.61 -1.23
C ASN A 78 8.16 4.23 -1.61
N LEU A 79 7.42 3.63 -0.69
CA LEU A 79 6.98 2.25 -0.84
C LEU A 79 5.96 2.09 -1.98
N LEU A 80 5.17 3.11 -2.29
CA LEU A 80 4.21 3.06 -3.39
C LEU A 80 4.91 2.84 -4.74
N LEU A 81 5.93 3.64 -5.04
CA LEU A 81 6.70 3.48 -6.26
C LEU A 81 7.43 2.13 -6.29
N LEU A 82 8.01 1.71 -5.16
CA LEU A 82 8.71 0.43 -5.05
C LEU A 82 7.78 -0.77 -5.32
N LEU A 83 6.55 -0.75 -4.80
CA LEU A 83 5.54 -1.77 -5.03
C LEU A 83 5.11 -1.82 -6.50
N ILE A 84 4.90 -0.67 -7.15
CA ILE A 84 4.50 -0.62 -8.56
C ILE A 84 5.64 -1.12 -9.46
N ASN A 85 6.89 -0.71 -9.21
CA ASN A 85 8.06 -1.17 -9.96
C ASN A 85 8.27 -2.69 -9.87
N ASN A 86 7.94 -3.29 -8.72
CA ASN A 86 8.10 -4.73 -8.50
C ASN A 86 6.78 -5.51 -8.65
N LEU A 87 5.72 -4.89 -9.17
CA LEU A 87 4.38 -5.46 -9.19
C LEU A 87 4.33 -6.80 -9.95
N SER A 88 5.08 -6.95 -11.05
CA SER A 88 5.15 -8.18 -11.84
C SER A 88 5.69 -9.37 -11.05
N LYS A 89 6.58 -9.12 -10.08
CA LYS A 89 7.19 -10.14 -9.22
C LYS A 89 6.28 -10.58 -8.06
N VAL A 90 5.31 -9.75 -7.68
CA VAL A 90 4.36 -10.07 -6.62
C VAL A 90 3.38 -11.16 -7.08
N GLU A 91 2.95 -12.04 -6.20
CA GLU A 91 1.93 -13.04 -6.52
C GLU A 91 0.59 -12.41 -6.92
N PHE A 92 -0.27 -13.21 -7.56
CA PHE A 92 -1.54 -12.75 -8.13
C PHE A 92 -2.46 -12.03 -7.13
N GLU A 93 -2.65 -12.59 -5.92
CA GLU A 93 -3.45 -11.93 -4.88
C GLU A 93 -2.75 -10.68 -4.33
N GLY A 94 -1.43 -10.71 -4.17
CA GLY A 94 -0.66 -9.54 -3.76
C GLY A 94 -0.74 -8.38 -4.75
N LYS A 95 -0.82 -8.65 -6.06
CA LYS A 95 -1.04 -7.62 -7.09
C LYS A 95 -2.37 -6.88 -6.89
N LYS A 96 -3.44 -7.61 -6.56
CA LYS A 96 -4.76 -7.03 -6.25
C LYS A 96 -4.70 -6.21 -4.97
N ASP A 97 -4.02 -6.72 -3.94
CA ASP A 97 -3.85 -6.03 -2.67
C ASP A 97 -3.11 -4.70 -2.83
N VAL A 98 -2.04 -4.67 -3.62
CA VAL A 98 -1.31 -3.44 -3.94
C VAL A 98 -2.23 -2.42 -4.60
N ALA A 99 -3.00 -2.83 -5.61
CA ALA A 99 -3.94 -1.92 -6.29
C ALA A 99 -5.03 -1.39 -5.33
N GLN A 100 -5.55 -2.25 -4.45
CA GLN A 100 -6.55 -1.85 -3.45
C GLN A 100 -5.98 -0.88 -2.42
N ILE A 101 -4.77 -1.14 -1.90
CA ILE A 101 -4.05 -0.26 -0.97
C ILE A 101 -3.81 1.09 -1.62
N PHE A 102 -3.24 1.09 -2.83
CA PHE A 102 -2.94 2.31 -3.60
C PHE A 102 -4.19 3.17 -3.80
N ASN A 103 -5.29 2.56 -4.24
CA ASN A 103 -6.53 3.30 -4.49
C ASN A 103 -7.17 3.81 -3.20
N ASN A 104 -7.03 3.10 -2.08
CA ASN A 104 -7.58 3.53 -0.81
C ASN A 104 -6.85 4.76 -0.26
N ILE A 105 -5.52 4.74 -0.24
CA ILE A 105 -4.74 5.90 0.21
C ILE A 105 -4.93 7.08 -0.75
N LEU A 106 -5.00 6.83 -2.06
CA LEU A 106 -5.16 7.89 -3.07
C LEU A 106 -6.47 8.68 -2.88
N ARG A 107 -7.55 7.99 -2.49
CA ARG A 107 -8.85 8.60 -2.19
C ARG A 107 -8.91 9.33 -0.85
N ARG A 108 -7.81 9.36 -0.09
CA ARG A 108 -7.81 9.95 1.25
C ARG A 108 -7.76 11.47 1.18
N HIS A 109 -8.67 12.11 1.92
CA HIS A 109 -8.71 13.55 2.10
C HIS A 109 -8.47 13.93 3.56
N ILE A 110 -7.79 15.06 3.78
CA ILE A 110 -7.66 15.71 5.09
C ILE A 110 -8.16 17.14 4.91
N GLY A 111 -9.41 17.38 5.32
CA GLY A 111 -10.13 18.60 4.94
C GLY A 111 -10.25 18.69 3.42
N ALA A 112 -9.83 19.82 2.84
CA ALA A 112 -9.84 20.05 1.38
C ALA A 112 -8.59 19.49 0.66
N ARG A 113 -7.62 18.92 1.39
CA ARG A 113 -6.35 18.44 0.80
C ARG A 113 -6.40 16.95 0.49
N SER A 114 -5.65 16.56 -0.54
CA SER A 114 -5.43 15.16 -0.91
C SER A 114 -3.94 14.82 -0.79
N PRO A 115 -3.47 14.37 0.40
CA PRO A 115 -2.04 14.20 0.66
C PRO A 115 -1.33 13.28 -0.33
N THR A 116 -1.99 12.22 -0.79
CA THR A 116 -1.41 11.28 -1.76
C THR A 116 -1.26 11.91 -3.14
N VAL A 117 -2.21 12.74 -3.57
CA VAL A 117 -2.13 13.48 -4.84
C VAL A 117 -0.96 14.46 -4.78
N GLU A 118 -0.85 15.23 -3.70
CA GLU A 118 0.28 16.13 -3.48
C GLU A 118 1.62 15.39 -3.50
N TYR A 119 1.72 14.21 -2.85
CA TYR A 119 2.90 13.36 -2.90
C TYR A 119 3.22 12.90 -4.33
N MET A 120 2.21 12.44 -5.09
CA MET A 120 2.39 12.02 -6.48
C MET A 120 2.85 13.16 -7.40
N CYS A 121 2.43 14.40 -7.15
CA CYS A 121 2.93 15.57 -7.88
C CYS A 121 4.43 15.78 -7.67
N THR A 122 4.99 15.38 -6.52
CA THR A 122 6.45 15.40 -6.28
C THR A 122 7.19 14.19 -6.86
N LYS A 123 6.45 13.19 -7.36
CA LYS A 123 6.92 11.86 -7.77
C LYS A 123 6.26 11.41 -9.09
N PRO A 124 6.45 12.17 -10.19
CA PRO A 124 5.79 11.87 -11.46
C PRO A 124 6.15 10.48 -12.01
N GLU A 125 7.26 9.88 -11.55
CA GLU A 125 7.68 8.52 -11.89
C GLU A 125 6.59 7.49 -11.60
N ILE A 126 5.74 7.72 -10.59
CA ILE A 126 4.62 6.81 -10.27
C ILE A 126 3.68 6.66 -11.47
N LEU A 127 3.33 7.76 -12.13
CA LEU A 127 2.43 7.74 -13.29
C LEU A 127 3.09 7.08 -14.49
N PHE A 128 4.38 7.38 -14.74
CA PHE A 128 5.13 6.76 -15.83
C PHE A 128 5.27 5.26 -15.63
N THR A 129 5.60 4.78 -14.43
CA THR A 129 5.67 3.34 -14.13
C THR A 129 4.31 2.66 -14.33
N LEU A 130 3.20 3.28 -13.90
CA LEU A 130 1.85 2.75 -14.12
C LEU A 130 1.52 2.62 -15.62
N ILE A 131 1.92 3.60 -16.44
CA ILE A 131 1.72 3.57 -17.89
C ILE A 131 2.57 2.45 -18.51
N SER A 132 3.86 2.38 -18.20
CA SER A 132 4.75 1.30 -18.67
C SER A 132 4.30 -0.09 -18.24
N GLY A 133 3.56 -0.20 -17.12
CA GLY A 133 2.95 -1.46 -16.69
C GLY A 133 1.97 -2.07 -17.69
N TYR A 134 1.44 -1.32 -18.65
CA TYR A 134 0.59 -1.86 -19.72
C TYR A 134 1.35 -2.75 -20.70
N GLU A 135 2.68 -2.64 -20.76
CA GLU A 135 3.53 -3.51 -21.58
C GLU A 135 3.62 -4.93 -21.01
N HIS A 136 3.25 -5.12 -19.74
CA HIS A 136 3.28 -6.39 -19.03
C HIS A 136 1.86 -6.92 -18.81
N GLN A 137 1.47 -7.93 -19.60
CA GLN A 137 0.10 -8.45 -19.64
C GLN A 137 -0.41 -8.92 -18.25
N ASP A 138 0.46 -9.41 -17.39
CA ASP A 138 0.11 -9.94 -16.06
C ASP A 138 -0.22 -8.86 -15.02
N ILE A 139 0.24 -7.62 -15.23
CA ILE A 139 -0.04 -6.46 -14.34
C ILE A 139 -0.85 -5.35 -15.00
N ALA A 140 -1.03 -5.36 -16.32
CA ALA A 140 -1.72 -4.31 -17.07
C ALA A 140 -3.11 -3.94 -16.48
N LEU A 141 -3.89 -4.94 -16.04
CA LEU A 141 -5.20 -4.68 -15.43
C LEU A 141 -5.09 -3.96 -14.07
N ASN A 142 -4.11 -4.34 -13.25
CA ASN A 142 -3.86 -3.72 -11.94
C ASN A 142 -3.37 -2.28 -12.14
N CYS A 143 -2.40 -2.07 -13.04
CA CYS A 143 -1.90 -0.75 -13.40
C CYS A 143 -3.00 0.14 -13.96
N GLY A 144 -3.83 -0.38 -14.85
CA GLY A 144 -4.97 0.37 -15.40
C GLY A 144 -6.01 0.75 -14.35
N THR A 145 -6.23 -0.10 -13.34
CA THR A 145 -7.15 0.22 -12.24
C THR A 145 -6.62 1.35 -11.37
N MET A 146 -5.32 1.34 -11.06
CA MET A 146 -4.67 2.42 -10.32
C MET A 146 -4.63 3.72 -11.14
N LEU A 147 -4.27 3.65 -12.42
CA LEU A 147 -4.15 4.82 -13.29
C LEU A 147 -5.50 5.52 -13.53
N ARG A 148 -6.59 4.74 -13.71
CA ARG A 148 -7.95 5.32 -13.82
C ARG A 148 -8.36 6.04 -12.53
N GLU A 149 -7.94 5.56 -11.37
CA GLU A 149 -8.21 6.23 -10.10
C GLU A 149 -7.44 7.55 -9.99
N CYS A 150 -6.16 7.56 -10.39
CA CYS A 150 -5.38 8.79 -10.51
C CYS A 150 -6.08 9.80 -11.42
N ALA A 151 -6.51 9.40 -12.60
CA ALA A 151 -7.21 10.28 -13.54
C ALA A 151 -8.50 10.86 -12.93
N ARG A 152 -9.31 10.03 -12.26
CA ARG A 152 -10.55 10.50 -11.63
C ARG A 152 -10.28 11.60 -10.59
N ILE A 153 -9.30 11.39 -9.72
CA ILE A 153 -9.06 12.30 -8.59
C ILE A 153 -8.35 13.57 -9.05
N ILE A 154 -7.42 13.46 -10.01
CA ILE A 154 -6.73 14.63 -10.57
C ILE A 154 -7.70 15.49 -11.39
N THR A 155 -8.60 14.90 -12.17
CA THR A 155 -9.56 15.64 -13.00
C THR A 155 -10.71 16.26 -12.21
N VAL A 156 -11.08 15.70 -11.06
CA VAL A 156 -12.17 16.24 -10.20
C VAL A 156 -11.63 17.27 -9.19
N GLY A 157 -10.31 17.52 -9.18
CA GLY A 157 -9.65 18.47 -8.27
C GLY A 157 -9.63 19.93 -8.72
N GLU A 158 -10.42 20.31 -9.74
CA GLU A 158 -10.61 21.71 -10.19
C GLU A 158 -11.96 22.28 -9.75
#